data_AF-A0A7V3D6P9-F1
#
_entry.id   AF-A0A7V3D6P9-F1
#
_cell.length_a   1.000
_cell.length_b   1.000
_cell.length_c   1.000
_cell.angle_alpha   90.00
_cell.angle_beta   90.00
_cell.angle_gamma   90.00
#
_symmetry.space_group_name_H-M   'P 1'
#
loop_
_entity.id
_entity.type
_entity.pdbx_description
1 polymer ?
#
loop_
_entity_poly.entity_id
_entity_poly.type
_entity_poly.pdbx_seq_one_letter_code
_entity_poly.pdbx_strand_id
1 'polypeptide(L)' 'MSQRDANLLWLKDMLDHLRACQQQLQWAEDADTVVVLTESMMRDLDCCRRLCESLHRRCVMQHAS' A
#
# COMPACT_ATOMS: atom_id res chain seq x y z
N MET A 1 -8.75 -18.12 -7.87
CA MET A 1 -8.34 -17.02 -6.99
C MET A 1 -9.56 -16.15 -6.72
N SER A 2 -9.91 -15.94 -5.45
CA SER A 2 -11.03 -15.04 -5.12
C SER A 2 -10.59 -13.58 -5.25
N GLN A 3 -11.55 -12.66 -5.39
CA GLN A 3 -11.26 -11.22 -5.36
C GLN A 3 -10.56 -10.80 -4.06
N ARG A 4 -10.83 -11.51 -2.95
CA ARG A 4 -10.15 -11.29 -1.67
C ARG A 4 -8.67 -11.65 -1.75
N ASP A 5 -8.33 -12.81 -2.34
CA ASP A 5 -6.94 -13.25 -2.48
C ASP A 5 -6.14 -12.30 -3.38
N ALA A 6 -6.76 -11.84 -4.48
CA ALA A 6 -6.15 -10.85 -5.37
C ALA A 6 -5.87 -9.51 -4.64
N ASN A 7 -6.83 -9.04 -3.82
CA ASN A 7 -6.64 -7.83 -3.03
C ASN A 7 -5.53 -8.00 -1.98
N LEU A 8 -5.48 -9.15 -1.29
CA LEU A 8 -4.44 -9.41 -0.29
C LEU A 8 -3.05 -9.53 -0.91
N LEU A 9 -2.96 -10.14 -2.09
CA LEU A 9 -1.71 -10.19 -2.85
C LEU A 9 -1.26 -8.79 -3.25
N TRP A 10 -2.17 -7.98 -3.78
CA TRP A 10 -1.86 -6.60 -4.15
C TRP A 10 -1.42 -5.74 -2.94
N LEU A 11 -2.07 -5.93 -1.79
CA LEU A 11 -1.67 -5.26 -0.54
C LEU A 11 -0.24 -5.65 -0.14
N LYS A 12 0.10 -6.94 -0.24
CA LYS A 12 1.45 -7.42 0.05
C LYS A 12 2.47 -6.78 -0.87
N ASP A 13 2.22 -6.78 -2.18
CA ASP A 13 3.14 -6.19 -3.17
C ASP A 13 3.36 -4.69 -2.91
N MET A 14 2.31 -3.97 -2.50
CA MET A 14 2.42 -2.56 -2.10
C MET A 14 3.27 -2.36 -0.84
N LEU A 15 3.12 -3.21 0.18
CA LEU A 15 3.93 -3.16 1.39
C LEU A 15 5.40 -3.47 1.11
N ASP A 16 5.66 -4.44 0.23
CA ASP A 16 7.02 -4.79 -0.21
C ASP A 16 7.65 -3.61 -0.99
N HIS A 17 6.89 -2.93 -1.85
CA HIS A 17 7.33 -1.72 -2.52
C HIS A 17 7.65 -0.56 -1.55
N LEU A 18 6.76 -0.29 -0.59
CA LEU A 18 6.99 0.71 0.45
C LEU A 18 8.28 0.45 1.24
N ARG A 19 8.54 -0.83 1.56
CA ARG A 19 9.77 -1.23 2.24
C ARG A 19 11.01 -0.98 1.39
N ALA A 20 10.94 -1.23 0.07
CA ALA A 20 12.02 -0.93 -0.85
C ALA A 20 12.27 0.58 -0.96
N CYS A 21 11.22 1.40 -1.09
CA CYS A 21 11.35 2.86 -1.10
C CYS A 21 11.97 3.38 0.20
N GLN A 22 11.56 2.84 1.35
CA GLN A 22 12.16 3.20 2.64
C GLN A 22 13.66 2.86 2.69
N GLN A 23 14.05 1.69 2.18
CA GLN A 23 15.46 1.32 2.09
C GLN A 23 16.25 2.24 1.17
N GLN A 24 15.68 2.64 0.03
CA GLN A 24 16.30 3.60 -0.88
C GLN A 24 16.47 4.98 -0.22
N LEU A 25 15.45 5.45 0.50
CA LEU A 25 15.48 6.70 1.27
C LEU A 25 16.59 6.73 2.32
N GLN A 26 16.91 5.59 2.93
CA GLN A 26 17.97 5.50 3.94
C GLN A 26 19.36 5.88 3.39
N TRP A 27 19.59 5.68 2.09
CA TRP A 27 20.86 5.94 1.42
C TRP A 27 20.76 7.06 0.37
N ALA A 28 19.61 7.73 0.28
CA ALA A 28 19.40 8.82 -0.67
C ALA A 28 20.07 10.09 -0.13
N GLU A 29 21.12 10.53 -0.81
CA GLU A 29 21.81 11.80 -0.51
C GLU A 29 21.26 12.98 -1.32
N ASP A 30 20.53 12.69 -2.39
CA ASP A 30 19.94 13.67 -3.29
C ASP A 30 18.51 14.05 -2.88
N ALA A 31 18.27 15.36 -2.75
CA ALA A 31 17.00 15.89 -2.26
C ALA A 31 15.83 15.61 -3.23
N ASP A 32 16.07 15.60 -4.54
CA ASP A 32 15.02 15.31 -5.53
C ASP A 32 14.58 13.84 -5.43
N THR A 33 15.54 12.94 -5.25
CA THR A 33 15.28 11.50 -5.02
C THR A 33 14.47 11.27 -3.74
N VAL A 34 14.82 11.95 -2.66
CA VAL A 34 14.07 11.91 -1.39
C VAL A 34 12.62 12.36 -1.59
N VAL A 35 12.41 13.46 -2.31
CA VAL A 35 11.06 13.99 -2.60
C VAL A 35 10.26 12.98 -3.42
N VAL A 36 10.82 12.46 -4.52
CA VAL A 36 10.13 11.50 -5.39
C VAL A 36 9.76 10.22 -4.65
N LEU A 37 10.68 9.66 -3.86
CA LEU A 37 10.41 8.46 -3.07
C LEU A 37 9.35 8.71 -2.01
N THR A 38 9.40 9.85 -1.33
CA THR A 38 8.42 10.21 -0.29
C THR A 38 7.02 10.40 -0.90
N GLU A 39 6.90 11.09 -2.04
CA GLU A 39 5.63 11.24 -2.75
C GLU A 39 5.06 9.90 -3.22
N SER A 40 5.91 9.00 -3.74
CA SER A 40 5.50 7.64 -4.12
C SER A 40 4.96 6.88 -2.92
N MET A 41 5.70 6.87 -1.80
CA MET A 41 5.27 6.21 -0.57
C MET A 41 3.95 6.77 -0.03
N MET A 42 3.74 8.08 -0.08
CA MET A 42 2.47 8.69 0.33
C MET A 42 1.28 8.20 -0.51
N ARG A 43 1.47 8.07 -1.82
CA ARG A 43 0.43 7.55 -2.73
C ARG A 43 0.12 6.08 -2.44
N ASP A 44 1.15 5.28 -2.23
CA ASP A 44 0.99 3.85 -1.93
C ASP A 44 0.30 3.63 -0.58
N LEU A 45 0.60 4.46 0.43
CA LEU A 45 -0.09 4.43 1.72
C LEU A 45 -1.58 4.80 1.59
N ASP A 46 -1.94 5.81 0.77
CA ASP A 46 -3.35 6.14 0.54
C ASP A 46 -4.08 5.00 -0.19
N CYS A 47 -3.42 4.37 -1.17
CA CYS A 47 -3.96 3.19 -1.84
C CYS A 47 -4.17 2.00 -0.88
N CYS A 48 -3.18 1.70 -0.04
CA CYS A 48 -3.28 0.69 1.02
C CYS A 48 -4.49 0.96 1.92
N ARG A 49 -4.65 2.21 2.37
CA ARG A 49 -5.78 2.63 3.20
C ARG A 49 -7.12 2.36 2.52
N ARG A 50 -7.30 2.81 1.27
CA ARG A 50 -8.54 2.63 0.51
C ARG A 50 -8.88 1.15 0.29
N LEU A 51 -7.87 0.32 0.03
CA LEU A 51 -8.06 -1.12 -0.12
C LEU A 51 -8.50 -1.75 1.19
N CYS A 52 -7.84 -1.42 2.30
CA CYS A 52 -8.20 -1.89 3.64
C CYS A 52 -9.63 -1.48 4.02
N GLU A 53 -10.02 -0.23 3.76
CA GLU A 53 -11.39 0.24 3.96
C GLU A 53 -12.38 -0.56 3.10
N SER A 54 -12.04 -0.84 1.84
CA SER A 54 -12.90 -1.61 0.92
C SER A 54 -13.04 -3.07 1.34
N LEU A 55 -11.97 -3.69 1.87
CA LEU A 55 -12.00 -5.04 2.44
C LEU A 55 -12.83 -5.07 3.73
N HIS A 56 -12.66 -4.07 4.60
CA HIS A 56 -13.42 -3.94 5.83
C HIS A 56 -14.92 -3.79 5.57
N ARG A 57 -15.32 -2.86 4.67
CA ARG A 57 -16.73 -2.68 4.27
C ARG A 57 -17.35 -3.97 3.75
N ARG A 58 -16.64 -4.72 2.91
CA ARG A 58 -17.11 -6.02 2.40
C ARG A 58 -17.26 -7.05 3.51
N CYS A 59 -16.33 -7.09 4.44
CA CYS A 59 -16.40 -7.99 5.60
C CYS A 59 -17.62 -7.68 6.49
N VAL A 60 -17.86 -6.40 6.79
CA VAL A 60 -19.00 -5.95 7.60
C VAL A 60 -20.32 -6.27 6.90
N MET A 61 -20.45 -6.00 5.59
CA MET A 61 -21.66 -6.33 4.84
C MET A 61 -21.95 -7.83 4.79
N GLN A 62 -20.91 -8.68 4.76
CA GLN A 62 -21.08 -10.14 4.77
C GLN A 62 -21.51 -10.73 6.14
N HIS A 63 -21.28 -10.01 7.24
CA HIS A 63 -21.69 -10.45 8.58
C HIS A 63 -23.01 -9.83 9.05
N ALA A 64 -23.56 -8.86 8.30
CA ALA A 64 -24.81 -8.18 8.61
C ALA A 64 -26.04 -8.82 7.92
N SER A 65 -25.85 -9.96 7.24
CA SER A 65 -26.85 -10.72 6.48
C SER A 65 -27.11 -12.09 7.09
#